data_AF-A0A9D7JVP0-F1
#
_entry.id   AF-A0A9D7JVP0-F1
#
_cell.length_a   1.000
_cell.length_b   1.000
_cell.length_c   1.000
_cell.angle_alpha   90.00
_cell.angle_beta   90.00
_cell.angle_gamma   90.00
#
_symmetry.space_group_name_H-M   'P 1'
#
loop_
_entity.id
_entity.type
_entity.pdbx_description
1 polymer ?
#
loop_
_entity_poly.entity_id
_entity_poly.type
_entity_poly.pdbx_seq_one_letter_code
_entity_poly.pdbx_strand_id
1 'polypeptide(L)'
;MKKIQLIIERGPDKKFWGRILIEDNLIVDSAETVGELDLKMKALLNQFHDMNIEQLDHAYDISAFFDNFNFLNQSKIAQLTNINASLLRQYSSGNKFPSFKQTQKIEHAIHQLAKELSMVTLISG
;
A
#
# COMPACT_ATOMS: atom_id res chain seq x y z
N MET A 1 12.66 -15.54 -9.73
CA MET A 1 11.27 -15.93 -9.43
C MET A 1 10.35 -14.84 -9.91
N LYS A 2 9.19 -15.17 -10.49
CA LYS A 2 8.20 -14.19 -10.94
C LYS A 2 7.55 -13.60 -9.68
N LYS A 3 7.67 -12.28 -9.48
CA LYS A 3 7.06 -11.62 -8.33
C LYS A 3 5.55 -11.50 -8.57
N ILE A 4 4.75 -11.91 -7.59
CA ILE A 4 3.29 -11.82 -7.65
C ILE A 4 2.89 -10.55 -6.92
N GLN A 5 2.20 -9.64 -7.64
CA GLN A 5 1.76 -8.38 -7.09
C GLN A 5 0.38 -8.54 -6.45
N LEU A 6 0.29 -8.21 -5.16
CA LEU A 6 -0.96 -8.06 -4.43
C LEU A 6 -1.37 -6.58 -4.46
N ILE A 7 -2.45 -6.26 -5.15
CA ILE A 7 -3.03 -4.91 -5.14
C ILE A 7 -3.96 -4.81 -3.93
N ILE A 8 -3.74 -3.79 -3.10
CA ILE A 8 -4.41 -3.56 -1.84
C ILE A 8 -5.18 -2.25 -1.92
N GLU A 9 -6.49 -2.33 -1.70
CA GLU A 9 -7.42 -1.20 -1.79
C GLU A 9 -8.22 -1.05 -0.51
N ARG A 10 -8.75 0.16 -0.28
CA ARG A 10 -9.63 0.39 0.86
C ARG A 10 -11.08 0.12 0.49
N GLY A 11 -11.68 -0.86 1.16
CA GLY A 11 -13.09 -1.21 0.96
C GLY A 11 -14.05 -0.25 1.68
N PRO A 12 -15.31 -0.16 1.21
CA PRO A 12 -16.35 0.62 1.89
C PRO A 12 -16.71 0.07 3.28
N ASP A 13 -16.40 -1.19 3.52
CA ASP A 13 -16.58 -1.91 4.79
C ASP A 13 -15.47 -1.64 5.82
N LYS A 14 -14.53 -0.73 5.51
CA LYS A 14 -13.34 -0.46 6.33
C LYS A 14 -12.43 -1.68 6.50
N LYS A 15 -12.45 -2.62 5.55
CA LYS A 15 -11.43 -3.68 5.42
C LYS A 15 -10.43 -3.36 4.33
N PHE A 16 -9.27 -4.01 4.40
CA PHE A 16 -8.33 -4.03 3.29
C PHE A 16 -8.78 -5.11 2.31
N TRP A 17 -8.95 -4.72 1.06
CA TRP A 17 -9.30 -5.63 -0.02
C TRP A 17 -8.05 -5.92 -0.85
N GLY A 18 -7.80 -7.20 -1.10
CA GLY A 18 -6.68 -7.67 -1.90
C GLY A 18 -7.15 -8.26 -3.21
N ARG A 19 -6.42 -7.99 -4.29
CA ARG A 19 -6.60 -8.70 -5.56
C ARG A 19 -5.28 -9.13 -6.19
N ILE A 20 -5.29 -10.33 -6.77
CA ILE A 20 -4.20 -10.88 -7.56
C ILE A 20 -4.81 -11.41 -8.87
N LEU A 21 -4.24 -11.02 -10.00
CA LEU A 21 -4.58 -11.58 -11.31
C LEU A 21 -3.49 -12.56 -11.72
N ILE A 22 -3.84 -13.84 -11.87
CA ILE A 22 -2.92 -14.87 -12.33
C ILE A 22 -3.59 -15.83 -13.30
N GLU A 23 -2.98 -16.07 -14.46
CA GLU A 23 -3.51 -17.00 -15.48
C GLU A 23 -4.99 -16.75 -15.78
N ASP A 24 -5.35 -15.46 -15.93
CA ASP A 24 -6.72 -14.96 -16.14
C ASP A 24 -7.70 -15.24 -14.99
N ASN A 25 -7.24 -15.77 -13.86
CA ASN A 25 -7.99 -15.94 -12.62
C ASN A 25 -7.78 -14.75 -11.69
N LEU A 26 -8.90 -14.17 -11.23
CA LEU A 26 -8.92 -13.08 -10.27
C LEU A 26 -9.17 -13.65 -8.86
N ILE A 27 -8.13 -13.65 -8.03
CA ILE A 27 -8.25 -13.99 -6.61
C ILE A 27 -8.53 -12.72 -5.84
N VAL A 28 -9.57 -12.74 -5.02
CA VAL A 28 -9.96 -11.63 -4.15
C VAL A 28 -10.30 -12.12 -2.75
N ASP A 29 -9.85 -11.38 -1.75
CA ASP A 29 -10.29 -11.53 -0.36
C ASP A 29 -10.12 -10.19 0.38
N SER A 30 -10.62 -10.13 1.61
CA SER A 30 -10.47 -8.99 2.51
C SER A 30 -10.06 -9.42 3.91
N ALA A 31 -9.43 -8.50 4.63
CA ALA A 31 -9.07 -8.67 6.04
C ALA A 31 -9.03 -7.33 6.78
N GLU A 32 -8.96 -7.39 8.12
CA GLU A 32 -8.88 -6.19 8.96
C GLU A 32 -7.49 -5.54 8.90
N THR A 33 -6.45 -6.34 8.66
CA THR A 33 -5.08 -5.87 8.53
C THR A 33 -4.43 -6.37 7.24
N VAL A 34 -3.42 -5.64 6.74
CA VAL A 34 -2.66 -6.07 5.56
C VAL A 34 -1.89 -7.36 5.82
N GLY A 35 -1.42 -7.60 7.06
CA GLY A 35 -0.74 -8.84 7.42
C GLY A 35 -1.67 -10.06 7.33
N GLU A 36 -2.91 -9.93 7.83
CA GLU A 36 -3.92 -10.99 7.68
C GLU A 36 -4.30 -11.21 6.20
N LEU A 37 -4.43 -10.12 5.45
CA LEU A 37 -4.73 -10.17 4.02
C LEU A 37 -3.62 -10.93 3.26
N ASP A 38 -2.35 -10.60 3.51
CA ASP A 38 -1.20 -11.28 2.89
C ASP A 38 -1.21 -12.79 3.16
N LEU A 39 -1.45 -13.20 4.41
CA LEU A 39 -1.54 -14.62 4.78
C LEU A 39 -2.70 -15.34 4.06
N LYS A 40 -3.88 -14.72 4.03
CA LYS A 40 -5.05 -15.25 3.32
C LYS A 40 -4.78 -15.41 1.83
N MET A 41 -4.21 -14.39 1.20
CA MET A 41 -3.92 -14.41 -0.24
C MET A 41 -2.89 -15.48 -0.59
N LYS A 42 -1.85 -15.67 0.24
CA LYS A 42 -0.90 -16.78 0.08
C LYS A 42 -1.56 -18.15 0.21
N ALA A 43 -2.46 -18.31 1.17
CA ALA A 43 -3.21 -19.57 1.34
C ALA A 43 -4.11 -19.86 0.12
N LEU A 44 -4.78 -18.85 -0.44
CA LEU A 44 -5.60 -18.98 -1.64
C LEU A 44 -4.75 -19.33 -2.88
N LEU A 45 -3.59 -18.69 -3.05
CA LEU A 45 -2.66 -19.03 -4.15
C LEU A 45 -2.18 -20.47 -4.05
N ASN A 46 -1.88 -20.95 -2.85
CA ASN A 46 -1.51 -22.35 -2.64
C ASN A 46 -2.69 -23.29 -2.91
N GLN A 47 -3.88 -22.96 -2.42
CA GLN A 47 -5.07 -23.82 -2.56
C GLN A 47 -5.55 -23.95 -4.01
N PHE A 48 -5.54 -22.86 -4.78
CA PHE A 48 -6.13 -22.84 -6.12
C PHE A 48 -5.11 -23.02 -7.24
N HIS A 49 -3.82 -22.82 -6.97
CA HIS A 49 -2.76 -22.87 -7.98
C HIS A 49 -1.51 -23.65 -7.53
N ASP A 50 -1.53 -24.34 -6.38
CA ASP A 50 -0.39 -25.08 -5.82
C ASP A 50 0.91 -24.24 -5.70
N MET A 51 0.75 -22.93 -5.52
CA MET A 51 1.87 -21.99 -5.37
C MET A 51 2.15 -21.65 -3.91
N ASN A 52 3.31 -22.09 -3.41
CA ASN A 52 3.82 -21.64 -2.12
C ASN A 52 4.67 -20.36 -2.29
N ILE A 53 4.07 -19.21 -1.96
CA ILE A 53 4.69 -17.89 -2.14
C ILE A 53 5.16 -17.35 -0.79
N GLU A 54 6.48 -17.16 -0.65
CA GLU A 54 7.06 -16.58 0.57
C GLU A 54 6.76 -15.08 0.71
N GLN A 55 6.82 -14.33 -0.40
CA GLN A 55 6.66 -12.88 -0.40
C GLN A 55 5.81 -12.41 -1.59
N LEU A 56 4.77 -11.63 -1.28
CA LEU A 56 3.99 -10.89 -2.26
C LEU A 56 4.56 -9.46 -2.39
N ASP A 57 4.52 -8.92 -3.60
CA ASP A 57 4.83 -7.51 -3.84
C ASP A 57 3.57 -6.69 -3.60
N HIS A 58 3.54 -5.89 -2.54
CA HIS A 58 2.37 -5.09 -2.20
C HIS A 58 2.33 -3.81 -3.04
N ALA A 59 1.22 -3.59 -3.73
CA ALA A 59 0.88 -2.33 -4.37
C ALA A 59 -0.39 -1.78 -3.70
N TYR A 60 -0.40 -0.50 -3.35
CA TYR A 60 -1.51 0.10 -2.62
C TYR A 60 -2.21 1.18 -3.45
N ASP A 61 -3.52 1.31 -3.29
CA ASP A 61 -4.14 2.63 -3.49
C ASP A 61 -3.72 3.60 -2.37
N ILE A 62 -3.92 4.90 -2.58
CA ILE A 62 -3.43 5.92 -1.63
C ILE A 62 -4.15 5.85 -0.28
N SER A 63 -5.44 5.53 -0.26
CA SER A 63 -6.21 5.41 0.98
C SER A 63 -5.72 4.24 1.83
N ALA A 64 -5.56 3.06 1.24
CA ALA A 64 -5.06 1.86 1.90
C ALA A 64 -3.61 2.06 2.37
N PHE A 65 -2.78 2.74 1.57
CA PHE A 65 -1.43 3.11 1.98
C PHE A 65 -1.44 3.93 3.27
N PHE A 66 -2.17 5.04 3.31
CA PHE A 66 -2.18 5.91 4.49
C PHE A 66 -2.89 5.30 5.70
N ASP A 67 -3.81 4.34 5.50
CA ASP A 67 -4.41 3.60 6.60
C ASP A 67 -3.41 2.58 7.19
N ASN A 68 -2.76 1.78 6.33
CA ASN A 68 -1.77 0.79 6.78
C ASN A 68 -0.52 1.45 7.40
N PHE A 69 -0.10 2.60 6.87
CA PHE A 69 1.03 3.39 7.36
C PHE A 69 0.56 4.66 8.09
N ASN A 70 -0.45 4.53 8.96
CA ASN A 70 -1.08 5.65 9.66
C ASN A 70 -0.16 6.48 10.57
N PHE A 71 1.04 5.98 10.86
CA PHE A 71 2.08 6.72 11.58
C PHE A 71 2.76 7.80 10.72
N LEU A 72 2.60 7.78 9.39
CA LEU A 72 3.19 8.77 8.50
C LEU A 72 2.51 10.13 8.65
N ASN A 73 3.31 11.19 8.79
CA ASN A 73 2.81 12.55 8.85
C ASN A 73 2.37 13.03 7.46
N GLN A 74 1.06 12.98 7.19
CA GLN A 74 0.47 13.40 5.92
C GLN A 74 0.80 14.85 5.56
N SER A 75 0.84 15.76 6.54
CA SER A 75 1.20 17.16 6.29
C SER A 75 2.63 17.31 5.79
N LYS A 76 3.56 16.49 6.30
CA LYS A 76 4.95 16.49 5.80
C LYS A 76 5.04 15.93 4.38
N ILE A 77 4.30 14.86 4.07
CA ILE A 77 4.23 14.32 2.70
C ILE A 77 3.63 15.35 1.73
N ALA A 78 2.60 16.09 2.14
CA ALA A 78 2.02 17.17 1.33
C ALA A 78 3.07 18.25 0.97
N GLN A 79 3.90 18.64 1.95
CA GLN A 79 5.01 19.57 1.72
C GLN A 79 6.05 19.01 0.75
N LEU A 80 6.52 17.78 0.96
CA LEU A 80 7.52 17.13 0.11
C LEU A 80 7.06 16.99 -1.35
N THR A 81 5.77 16.74 -1.55
CA THR A 81 5.17 16.53 -2.88
C THR A 81 4.68 17.83 -3.55
N ASN A 82 4.68 18.94 -2.81
CA ASN A 82 3.99 20.18 -3.18
C ASN A 82 2.51 19.96 -3.56
N ILE A 83 1.84 19.02 -2.89
CA ILE A 83 0.40 18.77 -3.02
C ILE A 83 -0.30 19.55 -1.92
N ASN A 84 -1.44 20.16 -2.23
CA ASN A 84 -2.24 20.83 -1.22
C ASN A 84 -2.61 19.85 -0.10
N ALA A 85 -2.35 20.22 1.16
CA ALA A 85 -2.56 19.32 2.30
C ALA A 85 -4.03 18.88 2.47
N SER A 86 -4.99 19.75 2.12
CA SER A 86 -6.41 19.38 2.11
C SER A 86 -6.70 18.33 1.04
N LEU A 87 -6.11 18.49 -0.14
CA LEU A 87 -6.25 17.53 -1.24
C LEU A 87 -5.62 16.17 -0.89
N LEU A 88 -4.43 16.15 -0.26
CA LEU A 88 -3.80 14.91 0.17
C LEU A 88 -4.62 14.18 1.25
N ARG A 89 -5.23 14.93 2.18
CA ARG A 89 -6.18 14.36 3.14
C ARG A 89 -7.41 13.75 2.46
N GLN A 90 -7.94 14.40 1.42
CA GLN A 90 -9.04 13.84 0.62
C GLN A 90 -8.64 12.54 -0.08
N TYR A 91 -7.38 12.41 -0.52
CA TYR A 91 -6.86 11.16 -1.07
C TYR A 91 -6.72 10.07 0.00
N SER A 92 -6.12 10.41 1.13
CA SER A 92 -5.96 9.48 2.25
C SER A 92 -7.30 8.97 2.78
N SER A 93 -8.35 9.79 2.78
CA SER A 93 -9.68 9.39 3.24
C SER A 93 -10.53 8.72 2.16
N GLY A 94 -9.99 8.50 0.95
CA GLY A 94 -10.73 7.90 -0.17
C GLY A 94 -11.84 8.78 -0.77
N ASN A 95 -11.90 10.08 -0.42
CA ASN A 95 -12.92 11.01 -0.92
C ASN A 95 -12.62 11.49 -2.35
N LYS A 96 -11.34 11.47 -2.74
CA LYS A 96 -10.89 11.76 -4.10
C LYS A 96 -9.78 10.79 -4.48
N PHE A 97 -9.65 10.55 -5.79
CA PHE A 97 -8.59 9.71 -6.32
C PHE A 97 -7.53 10.58 -7.01
N PRO A 98 -6.24 10.36 -6.71
CA PRO A 98 -5.15 11.07 -7.36
C PRO A 98 -5.06 10.69 -8.86
N SER A 99 -4.56 11.61 -9.68
CA SER A 99 -4.08 11.25 -11.02
C SER A 99 -2.80 10.40 -10.93
N PHE A 100 -2.49 9.64 -11.99
CA PHE A 100 -1.24 8.88 -12.10
C PHE A 100 0.01 9.71 -11.75
N LYS A 101 0.10 10.94 -12.28
CA LYS A 101 1.21 11.86 -12.00
C LYS A 101 1.31 12.26 -10.52
N GLN A 102 0.17 12.41 -9.83
CA GLN A 102 0.18 12.70 -8.40
C GLN A 102 0.52 11.46 -7.57
N THR A 103 0.04 10.28 -7.97
CA THR A 103 0.42 9.01 -7.34
C THR A 103 1.94 8.81 -7.39
N GLN A 104 2.55 8.99 -8.56
CA GLN A 104 4.01 8.89 -8.70
C GLN A 104 4.78 9.91 -7.86
N LYS A 105 4.28 11.15 -7.74
CA LYS A 105 4.90 12.15 -6.86
C LYS A 105 4.87 11.71 -5.40
N ILE A 106 3.73 11.19 -4.94
CA ILE A 106 3.56 10.71 -3.57
C ILE A 106 4.48 9.51 -3.31
N GLU A 107 4.48 8.52 -4.21
CA GLU A 107 5.36 7.36 -4.16
C GLU A 107 6.85 7.76 -4.08
N HIS A 108 7.29 8.68 -4.94
CA HIS A 108 8.67 9.16 -4.94
C HIS A 108 9.06 9.84 -3.61
N ALA A 109 8.18 10.69 -3.06
CA ALA A 109 8.43 11.35 -1.79
C ALA A 109 8.50 10.34 -0.62
N ILE A 110 7.67 9.30 -0.63
CA ILE A 110 7.72 8.21 0.36
C ILE A 110 9.04 7.44 0.25
N HIS A 111 9.45 7.05 -0.96
CA HIS A 111 10.73 6.34 -1.16
C HIS A 111 11.93 7.19 -0.75
N GLN A 112 11.91 8.49 -1.04
CA GLN A 112 12.96 9.40 -0.59
C GLN A 112 13.01 9.48 0.94
N LEU A 113 11.86 9.66 1.60
CA LEU A 113 11.76 9.69 3.06
C LEU A 113 12.29 8.38 3.68
N ALA A 114 11.90 7.23 3.14
CA ALA A 114 12.38 5.93 3.62
C ALA A 114 13.90 5.79 3.48
N LYS A 115 14.46 6.24 2.34
CA LYS A 115 15.92 6.26 2.13
C LYS A 115 16.61 7.15 3.15
N GLU A 116 16.13 8.38 3.35
CA GLU A 116 16.69 9.31 4.35
C GLU A 116 16.68 8.70 5.76
N LEU A 117 15.56 8.10 6.18
CA LEU A 117 15.43 7.44 7.48
C LEU A 117 16.40 6.26 7.63
N SER A 118 16.60 5.47 6.57
CA SER A 118 17.51 4.31 6.59
C SER A 118 18.99 4.66 6.79
N MET A 119 19.37 5.93 6.56
CA MET A 119 20.74 6.42 6.68
C MET A 119 21.05 7.05 8.06
N VAL A 120 20.06 7.13 8.96
CA VAL A 120 20.21 7.77 10.27
C VAL A 120 20.98 6.86 11.24
N THR A 121 21.88 7.45 12.03
CA THR A 121 22.47 6.85 13.23
C THR A 121 22.07 7.70 14.43
N LEU A 122 21.57 7.07 15.50
CA LEU A 122 21.18 7.75 16.73
C LEU A 122 22.27 7.55 17.78
N ILE A 123 22.56 8.61 18.54
CA ILE A 123 23.43 8.56 19.72
C ILE A 123 22.62 8.97 20.95
N SER A 124 22.84 8.32 22.08
CA SER A 124 22.37 8.79 23.39
C SER A 124 23.40 9.74 23.98
N GLY A 125 22.93 10.86 24.55
CA GLY A 125 23.74 11.74 25.39
C GLY A 125 23.96 11.19 26.78
#